data_AF-A0A7G9ZEC3-F1
#
_entry.id   AF-A0A7G9ZEC3-F1
#
_cell.length_a   1.000
_cell.length_b   1.000
_cell.length_c   1.000
_cell.angle_alpha   90.00
_cell.angle_beta   90.00
_cell.angle_gamma   90.00
#
_symmetry.space_group_name_H-M   'P 1'
#
loop_
_entity.id
_entity.type
_entity.pdbx_description
1 polymer ?
#
loop_
_entity_poly.entity_id
_entity_poly.type
_entity_poly.pdbx_seq_one_letter_code
_entity_poly.pdbx_strand_id
1 'polypeptide(L)'
;TFSTIGNIEGQWKLAGNELTSLSEQMLVSCDSKDNGCGGGFMDNAFEWIVKENSGKVYTEKSYPYVSGGGEEPACKPHGHEVGATITG
;
A
#
# COMPACT_ATOMS: atom_id res chain seq x y z
N THR A 1 -1.91 7.57 -0.03
CA THR A 1 -1.91 6.43 0.94
C THR A 1 -3.28 5.82 1.15
N PHE A 2 -4.08 6.21 2.15
CA PHE A 2 -5.38 5.58 2.46
C PHE A 2 -6.36 5.54 1.28
N SER A 3 -6.45 6.65 0.51
CA SER A 3 -7.26 6.70 -0.71
C SER A 3 -6.84 5.64 -1.74
N THR A 4 -5.53 5.49 -1.95
CA THR A 4 -4.96 4.47 -2.85
C THR A 4 -5.31 3.08 -2.37
N ILE A 5 -5.08 2.78 -1.08
CA ILE A 5 -5.34 1.46 -0.51
C ILE A 5 -6.83 1.10 -0.58
N GLY A 6 -7.72 1.98 -0.11
CA GLY A 6 -9.16 1.74 -0.17
C GLY A 6 -9.70 1.59 -1.59
N ASN A 7 -9.11 2.30 -2.57
CA ASN A 7 -9.43 2.06 -3.98
C ASN A 7 -9.05 0.64 -4.41
N ILE A 8 -7.84 0.18 -4.09
CA ILE A 8 -7.37 -1.16 -4.45
C ILE A 8 -8.21 -2.24 -3.76
N GLU A 9 -8.53 -2.09 -2.48
CA GLU A 9 -9.43 -3.00 -1.76
C GLU A 9 -10.79 -3.13 -2.46
N GLY A 10 -11.38 -2.00 -2.84
CA GLY A 10 -12.66 -1.96 -3.55
C GLY A 10 -12.57 -2.61 -4.93
N GLN A 11 -11.57 -2.25 -5.75
CA GLN A 11 -11.37 -2.84 -7.07
C GLN A 11 -11.08 -4.34 -6.98
N TRP A 12 -10.28 -4.76 -6.00
CA TRP A 12 -9.95 -6.16 -5.76
C TRP A 12 -11.19 -6.99 -5.44
N LYS A 13 -12.08 -6.47 -4.59
CA LYS A 13 -13.37 -7.10 -4.31
C LYS A 13 -14.28 -7.14 -5.53
N LEU A 14 -14.38 -6.04 -6.29
CA LEU A 14 -15.18 -5.97 -7.51
C LEU A 14 -14.69 -6.92 -8.61
N ALA A 15 -13.39 -7.24 -8.63
CA ALA A 15 -12.81 -8.25 -9.51
C ALA A 15 -13.14 -9.71 -9.11
N GLY A 16 -13.90 -9.91 -8.03
CA GLY A 16 -14.38 -11.23 -7.60
C GLY A 16 -13.54 -11.91 -6.53
N ASN A 17 -12.53 -11.22 -5.97
CA ASN A 17 -11.73 -11.75 -4.87
C ASN A 17 -12.43 -11.56 -3.51
N GLU A 18 -11.84 -12.12 -2.46
CA GLU A 18 -12.26 -11.81 -1.10
C GLU A 18 -11.92 -10.37 -0.72
N LEU A 19 -12.74 -9.79 0.16
CA LEU A 19 -12.48 -8.45 0.67
C LEU A 19 -11.33 -8.56 1.68
N THR A 20 -10.16 -8.07 1.27
CA THR A 20 -8.93 -8.14 2.07
C THR A 20 -8.55 -6.73 2.48
N SER A 21 -8.27 -6.52 3.77
CA SER A 21 -7.70 -5.26 4.24
C SER A 21 -6.21 -5.20 3.89
N LEU A 22 -5.78 -4.10 3.30
CA LEU A 22 -4.47 -3.89 2.69
C LEU A 22 -3.69 -2.79 3.44
N SER A 23 -2.36 -2.82 3.31
CA SER A 23 -1.45 -2.03 4.15
C SER A 23 -1.21 -0.63 3.64
N GLU A 24 -1.65 0.38 4.38
CA GLU A 24 -1.19 1.76 4.18
C GLU A 24 0.27 1.95 4.56
N GLN A 25 0.76 1.21 5.56
CA GLN A 25 2.14 1.32 6.02
C GLN A 25 3.14 0.98 4.92
N MET A 26 2.77 0.08 4.01
CA MET A 26 3.53 -0.19 2.78
C MET A 26 3.84 1.09 2.03
N LEU A 27 2.84 1.92 1.78
CA LEU A 27 3.02 3.17 1.04
C LEU A 27 3.72 4.23 1.91
N VAL A 28 3.33 4.38 3.18
CA VAL A 28 3.96 5.40 4.06
C VAL A 28 5.46 5.18 4.20
N SER A 29 5.90 3.93 4.38
CA SER A 29 7.31 3.64 4.66
C SER A 29 8.16 3.33 3.44
N CYS A 30 7.57 2.79 2.36
CA CYS A 30 8.34 2.24 1.23
C CYS A 30 8.14 2.98 -0.10
N ASP A 31 7.06 3.74 -0.27
CA ASP A 31 6.85 4.53 -1.48
C ASP A 31 7.93 5.61 -1.59
N SER A 32 8.77 5.49 -2.60
CA SER A 32 9.89 6.40 -2.86
C SER A 32 9.48 7.65 -3.65
N LYS A 33 8.25 7.68 -4.19
CA LYS A 33 7.71 8.78 -5.00
C LYS A 33 6.90 9.80 -4.19
N ASP A 34 6.39 9.39 -3.03
CA ASP A 34 5.65 10.24 -2.10
C ASP A 34 6.46 10.50 -0.81
N ASN A 35 5.96 11.37 0.07
CA ASN A 35 6.70 11.86 1.25
C ASN A 35 6.14 11.31 2.57
N GLY A 36 5.66 10.06 2.60
CA GLY A 36 5.13 9.45 3.83
C GLY A 36 4.01 10.26 4.49
N CYS A 37 4.18 10.62 5.76
CA CYS A 37 3.30 11.52 6.52
C CYS A 37 3.34 12.97 6.05
N GLY A 38 4.36 13.38 5.29
CA GLY A 38 4.43 14.67 4.59
C GLY A 38 3.45 14.80 3.42
N GLY A 39 2.78 13.71 3.03
CA GLY A 39 1.76 13.68 1.99
C GLY A 39 2.28 13.17 0.65
N GLY A 40 1.37 13.07 -0.32
CA GLY A 40 1.62 12.43 -1.60
C GLY A 40 0.39 12.40 -2.50
N PHE A 41 0.54 11.86 -3.71
CA PHE A 41 -0.54 11.75 -4.70
C PHE A 41 -0.87 10.29 -5.00
N MET A 42 -2.16 9.98 -5.14
CA MET A 42 -2.59 8.59 -5.41
C MET A 42 -1.97 8.02 -6.68
N ASP A 43 -1.82 8.84 -7.73
CA ASP A 43 -1.21 8.43 -9.00
C ASP A 43 0.26 8.00 -8.85
N ASN A 44 1.02 8.71 -8.00
CA ASN A 44 2.40 8.33 -7.67
C ASN A 44 2.43 6.97 -6.97
N ALA A 45 1.56 6.78 -5.98
CA ALA A 45 1.48 5.52 -5.24
C ALA A 45 1.09 4.34 -6.14
N PHE A 46 0.13 4.52 -7.07
CA PHE A 46 -0.19 3.48 -8.06
C PHE A 46 1.01 3.16 -8.95
N GLU A 47 1.71 4.19 -9.43
CA GLU A 47 2.90 4.02 -10.25
C GLU A 47 4.01 3.28 -9.50
N TRP A 48 4.26 3.65 -8.24
CA TRP A 48 5.24 2.99 -7.38
C TRP A 48 4.88 1.53 -7.16
N ILE A 49 3.62 1.22 -6.83
CA ILE A 49 3.17 -0.17 -6.62
C ILE A 49 3.48 -1.00 -7.87
N VAL A 50 3.08 -0.53 -9.05
CA VAL A 50 3.24 -1.28 -10.30
C VAL A 50 4.72 -1.42 -10.69
N LYS A 51 5.48 -0.32 -10.66
CA LYS A 51 6.84 -0.28 -11.22
C LYS A 51 7.92 -0.74 -10.25
N GLU A 52 7.78 -0.42 -8.97
CA GLU A 52 8.81 -0.63 -7.96
C GLU A 52 8.47 -1.78 -7.01
N ASN A 53 7.19 -2.00 -6.70
CA ASN A 53 6.74 -3.12 -5.87
C ASN A 53 6.17 -4.31 -6.65
N SER A 54 6.40 -4.38 -7.97
CA SER A 54 5.95 -5.47 -8.85
C SER A 54 4.42 -5.71 -8.81
N GLY A 55 3.64 -4.64 -8.66
CA GLY A 55 2.18 -4.68 -8.55
C GLY A 55 1.65 -5.18 -7.21
N LYS A 56 2.51 -5.59 -6.27
CA LYS A 56 2.09 -6.25 -5.03
C LYS A 56 1.60 -5.22 -4.01
N VAL A 57 0.56 -5.59 -3.28
CA VAL A 57 0.06 -4.83 -2.12
C VAL A 57 -0.06 -5.77 -0.93
N TYR A 58 0.58 -5.41 0.18
CA TYR A 58 0.60 -6.25 1.37
C TYR A 58 -0.70 -6.17 2.16
N THR A 59 -1.03 -7.23 2.91
CA THR A 59 -2.17 -7.22 3.83
C THR A 59 -1.89 -6.32 5.03
N GLU A 60 -2.91 -5.64 5.54
CA GLU A 60 -2.80 -4.82 6.76
C GLU A 60 -2.36 -5.67 7.95
N LYS A 61 -2.86 -6.91 8.02
CA LYS A 61 -2.48 -7.86 9.09
C LYS A 61 -0.98 -8.17 9.12
N SER A 62 -0.33 -8.27 7.95
CA SER A 62 1.09 -8.61 7.87
C SER A 62 2.01 -7.39 7.88
N TYR A 63 1.48 -6.20 7.56
CA TYR A 63 2.20 -4.93 7.68
C TYR A 63 1.30 -3.81 8.23
N PRO A 64 1.07 -3.78 9.56
CA PRO A 64 0.09 -2.90 10.19
C PRO A 64 0.47 -1.43 10.12
N TYR A 65 -0.54 -0.57 10.08
CA TYR A 65 -0.38 0.87 10.22
C TYR A 65 0.09 1.26 11.63
N VAL A 66 1.26 1.90 11.69
CA VAL A 66 1.90 2.36 12.93
C VAL A 66 2.24 3.86 12.90
N SER A 67 2.03 4.53 11.77
CA SER A 67 2.31 5.96 11.60
C SER A 67 1.22 6.91 12.11
N GLY A 68 0.26 6.42 12.90
CA GLY A 68 -0.85 7.25 13.44
C GLY A 68 -0.39 8.38 14.38
N GLY A 69 0.79 8.23 15.00
CA GLY A 69 1.42 9.27 15.82
C GLY A 69 2.31 10.24 15.02
N GLY A 70 2.41 10.08 13.70
CA GLY A 70 3.36 10.81 12.85
C GLY A 70 4.76 10.19 12.80
N GLU A 71 4.96 9.02 13.41
CA GLU A 71 6.21 8.26 13.30
C GLU A 71 6.32 7.58 11.93
N GLU A 72 7.48 7.69 11.29
CA GLU A 72 7.74 7.07 9.98
C GLU A 72 8.81 5.99 10.14
N PRO A 73 8.44 4.75 10.50
CA PRO A 73 9.41 3.67 10.57
C PRO A 73 9.98 3.37 9.18
N ALA A 74 11.23 2.94 9.15
CA ALA A 74 11.91 2.55 7.92
C ALA A 74 11.16 1.43 7.17
N CYS A 75 11.24 1.47 5.84
CA CYS A 75 10.67 0.44 4.98
C CYS A 75 11.12 -0.97 5.37
N LYS A 76 10.16 -1.90 5.45
CA LYS A 76 10.39 -3.34 5.48
C LYS A 76 9.80 -3.94 4.21
N PRO A 77 10.62 -4.22 3.18
CA PRO A 77 10.10 -4.65 1.87
C PRO A 77 9.82 -6.15 1.78
N HIS A 78 10.08 -6.92 2.84
CA HIS A 78 10.05 -8.39 2.83
C HIS A 78 9.37 -8.95 4.09
N GLY A 79 8.88 -10.19 4.00
CA GLY A 79 8.24 -10.87 5.13
C GLY A 79 6.76 -10.52 5.33
N HIS A 80 6.14 -9.89 4.34
CA HIS A 80 4.73 -9.52 4.34
C HIS A 80 3.92 -10.40 3.39
N GLU A 81 2.67 -10.66 3.75
CA GLU A 81 1.72 -11.42 2.95
C GLU A 81 1.12 -10.52 1.89
N VAL A 82 1.08 -10.98 0.63
CA VAL A 82 0.47 -10.23 -0.48
C VAL A 82 -1.04 -10.42 -0.43
N GLY A 83 -1.79 -9.32 -0.27
CA GLY A 83 -3.25 -9.32 -0.20
C GLY A 83 -3.93 -9.03 -1.54
N ALA A 84 -3.27 -8.28 -2.42
CA ALA A 84 -3.74 -7.95 -3.75
C ALA A 84 -2.56 -7.72 -4.71
N THR A 85 -2.84 -7.85 -6.01
CA THR A 85 -1.90 -7.47 -7.08
C THR A 85 -2.63 -6.60 -8.08
N ILE A 86 -2.03 -5.46 -8.43
CA ILE A 86 -2.51 -4.55 -9.47
C ILE A 86 -1.55 -4.50 -10.65
N THR A 87 -2.08 -4.18 -11.83
CA THR A 87 -1.31 -4.01 -13.07
C THR A 87 -1.69 -2.68 -13.72
N GLY A 88 -0.76 -2.10 -14.48
CA GLY A 88 -0.98 -0.91 -15.30
C GLY A 88 -1.38 -1.22 -16.73
#